data_AF-A0A5C7GYE8-F1
#
_entry.id   AF-A0A5C7GYE8-F1
#
_cell.length_a   1.000
_cell.length_b   1.000
_cell.length_c   1.000
_cell.angle_alpha   90.00
_cell.angle_beta   90.00
_cell.angle_gamma   90.00
#
_symmetry.space_group_name_H-M   'P 1'
#
loop_
_entity.id
_entity.type
_entity.pdbx_description
1 polymer ?
#
loop_
_entity_poly.entity_id
_entity_poly.type
_entity_poly.pdbx_seq_one_letter_code
_entity_poly.pdbx_strand_id
1 'polypeptide(L)'
;MKTNKVTVLTVAEKCKNILAANWQGYLNTIKADAKGSKEDIYTSKVKYILKRGKPYIWVPEKDQHNVNAIIDERGSFAVASPFPGPLATLLRSIKKLPTRVALSGDVVPLNNQKAQIVTENLKEIIRSEQKVSAESSYTVSGVLSSSNFLTTRSENLKELLDEDEKYVIYKFNLSSCMFVDGYGCTHEIDLGDIETSKADLLAPLSARLIDGINQSQARRRALMLFCFVYSRANARDAMMLSVDRKGFDVLAMVPSPVMKDGIGEFQWKEFRFTFKEDVTDVESFCRQLVEMEEEVVKKVSSYSGLA
;
A
#
# COMPACT_ATOMS: atom_id res chain seq x y z
N MET A 1 -28.97 13.55 -11.26
CA MET A 1 -27.81 12.68 -10.95
C MET A 1 -28.17 11.80 -9.78
N LYS A 2 -28.28 10.47 -9.97
CA LYS A 2 -28.40 9.54 -8.85
C LYS A 2 -27.11 9.65 -8.03
N THR A 3 -27.22 10.02 -6.77
CA THR A 3 -26.14 9.92 -5.79
C THR A 3 -25.74 8.46 -5.68
N ASN A 4 -24.75 8.02 -6.46
CA ASN A 4 -24.07 6.77 -6.19
C ASN A 4 -23.51 6.88 -4.77
N LYS A 5 -23.98 6.01 -3.89
CA LYS A 5 -23.47 5.90 -2.52
C LYS A 5 -21.96 5.72 -2.65
N VAL A 6 -21.18 6.68 -2.17
CA VAL A 6 -19.71 6.66 -2.20
C VAL A 6 -19.26 5.43 -1.44
N THR A 7 -18.99 4.34 -2.15
CA THR A 7 -18.45 3.12 -1.56
C THR A 7 -16.96 3.29 -1.41
N VAL A 8 -16.48 3.47 -0.19
CA VAL A 8 -15.06 3.37 0.15
C VAL A 8 -14.70 1.88 0.26
N LEU A 9 -13.41 1.53 0.21
CA LEU A 9 -12.98 0.19 0.60
C LEU A 9 -13.29 -0.09 2.07
N THR A 10 -13.63 -1.34 2.38
CA THR A 10 -13.71 -1.82 3.76
C THR A 10 -12.33 -1.83 4.40
N VAL A 11 -12.26 -1.87 5.73
CA VAL A 11 -10.98 -1.95 6.45
C VAL A 11 -10.24 -3.26 6.12
N ALA A 12 -10.98 -4.37 5.92
CA ALA A 12 -10.43 -5.65 5.49
C ALA A 12 -9.79 -5.58 4.09
N GLU A 13 -10.44 -4.90 3.14
CA GLU A 13 -9.87 -4.65 1.80
C GLU A 13 -8.61 -3.80 1.87
N LYS A 14 -8.60 -2.74 2.70
CA LYS A 14 -7.41 -1.93 2.95
C LYS A 14 -6.24 -2.76 3.49
N CYS A 15 -6.51 -3.71 4.38
CA CYS A 15 -5.48 -4.62 4.89
C CYS A 15 -4.91 -5.52 3.80
N LYS A 16 -5.76 -6.10 2.95
CA LYS A 16 -5.30 -6.88 1.80
C LYS A 16 -4.46 -6.05 0.84
N ASN A 17 -4.84 -4.80 0.58
CA ASN A 17 -4.06 -3.90 -0.25
C ASN A 17 -2.68 -3.62 0.35
N ILE A 18 -2.57 -3.36 1.65
CA ILE A 18 -1.26 -3.17 2.31
C ILE A 18 -0.39 -4.43 2.18
N LEU A 19 -0.96 -5.60 2.45
CA LEU A 19 -0.25 -6.88 2.35
C LEU A 19 0.17 -7.21 0.91
N ALA A 20 -0.61 -6.81 -0.10
CA ALA A 20 -0.27 -7.05 -1.50
C ALA A 20 0.71 -6.00 -2.07
N ALA A 21 0.67 -4.76 -1.57
CA ALA A 21 1.52 -3.68 -2.04
C ALA A 21 2.98 -3.81 -1.59
N ASN A 22 3.23 -4.48 -0.46
CA ASN A 22 4.58 -4.66 0.08
C ASN A 22 5.16 -6.06 -0.26
N TRP A 23 6.46 -6.22 0.00
CA TRP A 23 7.21 -7.48 -0.15
C TRP A 23 8.02 -7.83 1.10
N GLN A 24 8.09 -6.93 2.08
CA GLN A 24 8.79 -7.12 3.34
C GLN A 24 7.91 -6.73 4.53
N GLY A 25 8.15 -7.38 5.66
CA GLY A 25 7.51 -7.07 6.93
C GLY A 25 8.41 -7.45 8.10
N TYR A 26 7.91 -7.22 9.31
CA TYR A 26 8.58 -7.62 10.54
C TYR A 26 7.91 -8.86 11.09
N LEU A 27 8.67 -9.95 11.19
CA LEU A 27 8.25 -11.17 11.86
C LEU A 27 8.70 -11.12 13.31
N ASN A 28 7.78 -11.45 14.21
CA ASN A 28 8.03 -11.55 15.63
C ASN A 28 7.74 -12.99 16.06
N THR A 29 8.72 -13.63 16.69
CA THR A 29 8.61 -14.99 17.25
C THR A 29 9.04 -14.99 18.70
N ILE A 30 8.53 -15.91 19.49
CA ILE A 30 8.96 -16.11 20.88
C ILE A 30 10.33 -16.76 20.88
N LYS A 31 11.31 -16.19 21.59
CA LYS A 31 12.65 -16.77 21.68
C LYS A 31 12.59 -18.13 22.35
N ALA A 32 13.21 -19.11 21.71
CA ALA A 32 13.53 -20.37 22.34
C ALA A 32 14.66 -20.18 23.37
N ASP A 33 14.41 -20.50 24.64
CA ASP A 33 15.44 -20.58 25.67
C ASP A 33 15.50 -21.99 26.26
N ALA A 34 16.65 -22.34 26.84
CA ALA A 34 16.86 -23.66 27.45
C ALA A 34 16.04 -23.86 28.74
N LYS A 35 15.41 -22.80 29.27
CA LYS A 35 14.66 -22.81 30.53
C LYS A 35 13.14 -22.77 30.34
N GLY A 36 12.64 -22.65 29.11
CA GLY A 36 11.23 -22.54 28.80
C GLY A 36 10.60 -21.18 29.16
N SER A 37 11.39 -20.12 29.42
CA SER A 37 10.85 -18.77 29.62
C SER A 37 10.43 -18.17 28.27
N LYS A 38 9.12 -18.06 28.10
CA LYS A 38 8.44 -17.66 26.85
C LYS A 38 8.27 -16.14 26.71
N GLU A 39 9.07 -15.33 27.40
CA GLU A 39 8.76 -13.89 27.56
C GLU A 39 9.49 -12.99 26.55
N ASP A 40 10.60 -13.45 25.99
CA ASP A 40 11.39 -12.64 25.06
C ASP A 40 10.91 -12.77 23.61
N ILE A 41 10.79 -11.64 22.92
CA ILE A 41 10.44 -11.59 21.49
C ILE A 41 11.70 -11.37 20.65
N TYR A 42 11.85 -12.19 19.61
CA TYR A 42 12.82 -11.94 18.54
C TYR A 42 12.10 -11.36 17.32
N THR A 43 12.58 -10.22 16.86
CA THR A 43 12.02 -9.46 15.73
C THR A 43 13.07 -9.32 14.65
N SER A 44 12.76 -9.75 13.44
CA SER A 44 13.60 -9.49 12.28
C SER A 44 12.75 -9.11 11.06
N LYS A 45 13.40 -8.48 10.09
CA LYS A 45 12.77 -8.13 8.82
C LYS A 45 12.88 -9.33 7.89
N VAL A 46 11.75 -9.73 7.33
CA VAL A 46 11.64 -10.88 6.43
C VAL A 46 10.94 -10.47 5.15
N LYS A 47 11.21 -11.22 4.07
CA LYS A 47 10.51 -11.06 2.79
C LYS A 47 9.35 -12.03 2.70
N TYR A 48 8.31 -11.65 1.97
CA TYR A 48 7.12 -12.46 1.83
C TYR A 48 6.40 -12.24 0.50
N ILE A 49 5.55 -13.19 0.14
CA ILE A 49 4.50 -13.00 -0.87
C ILE A 49 3.13 -13.27 -0.28
N LEU A 50 2.10 -12.72 -0.92
CA LEU A 50 0.71 -13.01 -0.62
C LEU A 50 0.15 -13.94 -1.70
N LYS A 51 -0.34 -15.13 -1.33
CA LYS A 51 -1.08 -16.02 -2.25
C LYS A 51 -2.41 -16.40 -1.63
N ARG A 52 -3.50 -16.17 -2.37
CA ARG A 52 -4.89 -16.39 -1.90
C ARG A 52 -5.15 -15.73 -0.52
N GLY A 53 -4.61 -14.53 -0.34
CA GLY A 53 -4.77 -13.77 0.90
C GLY A 53 -3.95 -14.26 2.10
N LYS A 54 -3.07 -15.26 1.93
CA LYS A 54 -2.21 -15.81 2.99
C LYS A 54 -0.73 -15.42 2.77
N PRO A 55 -0.02 -14.92 3.80
CA PRO A 55 1.40 -14.63 3.71
C PRO A 55 2.25 -15.90 3.70
N TYR A 56 3.21 -15.94 2.80
CA TYR A 56 4.28 -16.94 2.74
C TYR A 56 5.61 -16.21 2.92
N ILE A 57 6.40 -16.63 3.90
CA ILE A 57 7.53 -15.87 4.43
C ILE A 57 8.83 -16.63 4.17
N TRP A 58 9.85 -15.94 3.66
CA TRP A 58 11.20 -16.47 3.47
C TRP A 58 12.06 -16.05 4.66
N VAL A 59 12.58 -17.04 5.37
CA VAL A 59 13.46 -16.86 6.52
C VAL A 59 14.82 -17.46 6.17
N PRO A 60 15.93 -16.71 6.25
CA PRO A 60 17.26 -17.26 6.04
C PRO A 60 17.50 -18.48 6.92
N GLU A 61 18.13 -19.53 6.41
CA GLU A 61 18.33 -20.80 7.14
C GLU A 61 19.05 -20.60 8.48
N LYS A 62 19.93 -19.60 8.56
CA LYS A 62 20.72 -19.27 9.76
C LYS A 62 19.99 -18.35 10.76
N ASP A 63 18.79 -17.87 10.44
CA ASP A 63 18.05 -16.94 11.29
C ASP A 63 17.37 -17.66 12.48
N GLN A 64 17.31 -17.00 13.63
CA GLN A 64 16.78 -17.54 14.88
C GLN A 64 15.28 -17.86 14.81
N HIS A 65 14.52 -17.21 13.92
CA HIS A 65 13.12 -17.53 13.65
C HIS A 65 12.90 -19.02 13.37
N ASN A 66 13.88 -19.71 12.75
CA ASN A 66 13.76 -21.14 12.44
C ASN A 66 13.68 -22.00 13.70
N VAL A 67 14.53 -21.74 14.69
CA VAL A 67 14.52 -22.48 15.96
C VAL A 67 13.31 -22.08 16.79
N ASN A 68 12.99 -20.79 16.82
CA ASN A 68 11.87 -20.25 17.59
C ASN A 68 10.53 -20.85 17.13
N ALA A 69 10.25 -20.84 15.82
CA ALA A 69 8.99 -21.32 15.26
C ALA A 69 8.80 -22.85 15.40
N ILE A 70 9.88 -23.63 15.51
CA ILE A 70 9.81 -25.08 15.78
C ILE A 70 9.38 -25.35 17.22
N ILE A 71 9.84 -24.53 18.16
CA ILE A 71 9.58 -24.71 19.60
C ILE A 71 8.22 -24.12 20.00
N ASP A 72 7.89 -22.96 19.45
CA ASP A 72 6.61 -22.28 19.64
C ASP A 72 6.19 -21.63 18.32
N GLU A 73 5.17 -22.20 17.66
CA GLU A 73 4.73 -21.72 16.35
C GLU A 73 4.08 -20.33 16.41
N ARG A 74 3.70 -19.85 17.60
CA ARG A 74 3.02 -18.56 17.75
C ARG A 74 3.95 -17.41 17.37
N GLY A 75 3.41 -16.51 16.54
CA GLY A 75 4.11 -15.31 16.12
C GLY A 75 3.16 -14.19 15.73
N SER A 76 3.75 -13.03 15.43
CA SER A 76 3.05 -11.94 14.80
C SER A 76 3.82 -11.42 13.59
N PHE A 77 3.10 -10.87 12.63
CA PHE A 77 3.66 -10.33 11.40
C PHE A 77 3.10 -8.94 11.12
N ALA A 78 3.98 -7.94 11.03
CA ALA A 78 3.61 -6.56 10.84
C ALA A 78 4.08 -6.03 9.48
N VAL A 79 3.18 -5.43 8.72
CA VAL A 79 3.44 -4.88 7.39
C VAL A 79 2.95 -3.44 7.32
N ALA A 80 3.81 -2.52 6.86
CA ALA A 80 3.42 -1.15 6.58
C ALA A 80 3.02 -0.99 5.11
N SER A 81 2.09 -0.07 4.84
CA SER A 81 1.84 0.40 3.48
C SER A 81 3.14 0.97 2.91
N PRO A 82 3.56 0.59 1.69
CA PRO A 82 4.72 1.20 1.06
C PRO A 82 4.40 2.66 0.74
N PHE A 83 5.28 3.58 1.12
CA PHE A 83 5.09 5.01 0.89
C PHE A 83 6.37 5.63 0.33
N PRO A 84 6.25 6.54 -0.67
CA PRO A 84 7.41 7.16 -1.29
C PRO A 84 8.07 8.21 -0.39
N GLY A 85 9.37 8.41 -0.60
CA GLY A 85 10.22 9.29 0.20
C GLY A 85 9.68 10.72 0.36
N PRO A 86 9.26 11.43 -0.72
CA PRO A 86 8.72 12.78 -0.60
C PRO A 86 7.48 12.87 0.31
N LEU A 87 6.59 11.87 0.25
CA LEU A 87 5.42 11.80 1.14
C LEU A 87 5.82 11.51 2.59
N ALA A 88 6.91 10.78 2.83
CA ALA A 88 7.39 10.47 4.18
C ALA A 88 7.66 11.73 5.01
N THR A 89 8.35 12.71 4.40
CA THR A 89 8.70 13.97 5.06
C THR A 89 7.45 14.78 5.37
N LEU A 90 6.51 14.83 4.42
CA LEU A 90 5.24 15.52 4.61
C LEU A 90 4.38 14.88 5.70
N LEU A 91 4.20 13.55 5.65
CA LEU A 91 3.42 12.84 6.66
C LEU A 91 4.02 13.03 8.07
N ARG A 92 5.35 13.00 8.18
CA ARG A 92 6.04 13.28 9.44
C ARG A 92 5.74 14.68 9.98
N SER A 93 5.71 15.71 9.13
CA SER A 93 5.44 17.08 9.57
C SER A 93 4.03 17.27 10.12
N ILE A 94 3.07 16.46 9.64
CA ILE A 94 1.69 16.44 10.15
C ILE A 94 1.43 15.33 11.18
N LYS A 95 2.50 14.72 11.72
CA LYS A 95 2.45 13.62 12.71
C LYS A 95 1.60 12.42 12.25
N LYS A 96 1.53 12.20 10.94
CA LYS A 96 0.86 11.05 10.35
C LYS A 96 1.89 9.98 9.99
N LEU A 97 1.58 8.74 10.31
CA LEU A 97 2.39 7.56 10.00
C LEU A 97 1.79 6.79 8.81
N PRO A 98 2.58 5.94 8.14
CA PRO A 98 2.05 4.98 7.18
C PRO A 98 1.06 4.04 7.88
N THR A 99 -0.05 3.74 7.22
CA THR A 99 -0.99 2.73 7.67
C THR A 99 -0.31 1.36 7.72
N ARG A 100 -0.70 0.53 8.68
CA ARG A 100 -0.07 -0.76 8.94
C ARG A 100 -1.12 -1.84 9.16
N VAL A 101 -0.71 -3.08 8.94
CA VAL A 101 -1.45 -4.29 9.28
C VAL A 101 -0.58 -5.09 10.25
N ALA A 102 -1.16 -5.47 11.38
CA ALA A 102 -0.56 -6.40 12.33
C ALA A 102 -1.37 -7.69 12.35
N LEU A 103 -0.71 -8.79 12.05
CA LEU A 103 -1.28 -10.14 12.04
C LEU A 103 -0.76 -10.89 13.26
N SER A 104 -1.60 -11.67 13.92
CA SER A 104 -1.16 -12.69 14.88
C SER A 104 -1.60 -14.07 14.40
N GLY A 105 -0.86 -15.10 14.79
CA GLY A 105 -1.15 -16.47 14.38
C GLY A 105 0.07 -17.37 14.44
N ASP A 106 0.06 -18.43 13.64
CA ASP A 106 1.09 -19.47 13.69
C ASP A 106 2.00 -19.43 12.46
N VAL A 107 3.30 -19.60 12.68
CA VAL A 107 4.37 -19.55 11.70
C VAL A 107 4.80 -20.99 11.39
N VAL A 108 4.15 -21.61 10.41
CA VAL A 108 4.30 -23.06 10.17
C VAL A 108 5.25 -23.32 8.99
N PRO A 109 6.33 -24.10 9.17
CA PRO A 109 7.27 -24.39 8.08
C PRO A 109 6.60 -25.24 7.00
N LEU A 110 6.97 -24.97 5.75
CA LEU A 110 6.54 -25.78 4.61
C LEU A 110 7.50 -26.94 4.38
N ASN A 111 6.93 -28.08 3.98
CA ASN A 111 7.73 -29.18 3.44
C ASN A 111 8.26 -28.84 2.03
N ASN A 112 9.29 -29.58 1.58
CA ASN A 112 9.99 -29.30 0.33
C ASN A 112 9.06 -29.22 -0.90
N GLN A 113 8.04 -30.09 -1.00
CA GLN A 113 7.09 -30.08 -2.12
C GLN A 113 6.23 -28.80 -2.13
N LYS A 114 5.67 -28.39 -0.99
CA LYS A 114 4.89 -27.15 -0.89
C LYS A 114 5.75 -25.91 -1.07
N ALA A 115 6.99 -25.95 -0.56
CA ALA A 115 7.97 -24.88 -0.74
C ALA A 115 8.26 -24.65 -2.23
N GLN A 116 8.49 -25.71 -3.02
CA GLN A 116 8.69 -25.61 -4.47
C GLN A 116 7.48 -24.98 -5.19
N ILE A 117 6.27 -25.38 -4.84
CA ILE A 117 5.04 -24.78 -5.40
C ILE A 117 4.97 -23.27 -5.09
N VAL A 118 5.31 -22.87 -3.86
CA VAL A 118 5.31 -21.46 -3.47
C VAL A 118 6.40 -20.67 -4.20
N THR A 119 7.58 -21.26 -4.43
CA THR A 119 8.64 -20.65 -5.24
C THR A 119 8.23 -20.48 -6.71
N GLU A 120 7.49 -21.42 -7.30
CA GLU A 120 6.94 -21.23 -8.65
C GLU A 120 5.88 -20.12 -8.69
N ASN A 121 5.05 -20.00 -7.65
CA ASN A 121 4.11 -18.87 -7.51
C ASN A 121 4.85 -17.52 -7.39
N LEU A 122 5.98 -17.47 -6.70
CA LEU A 122 6.84 -16.28 -6.64
C LEU A 122 7.32 -15.87 -8.04
N LYS A 123 7.78 -16.82 -8.86
CA LYS A 123 8.18 -16.57 -10.25
C LYS A 123 7.01 -16.06 -11.10
N GLU A 124 5.81 -16.61 -10.92
CA GLU A 124 4.59 -16.15 -11.60
C GLU A 124 4.26 -14.69 -11.24
N ILE A 125 4.30 -14.33 -9.95
CA ILE A 125 4.07 -12.97 -9.47
C ILE A 125 5.06 -11.99 -10.10
N ILE A 126 6.36 -12.31 -10.03
CA ILE A 126 7.43 -11.47 -10.60
C ILE A 126 7.20 -11.25 -12.11
N ARG A 127 6.88 -12.31 -12.86
CA ARG A 127 6.60 -12.23 -14.30
C ARG A 127 5.36 -11.38 -14.58
N SER A 128 4.30 -11.52 -13.78
CA SER A 128 3.06 -10.75 -13.97
C SER A 128 3.29 -9.25 -13.79
N GLU A 129 4.07 -8.83 -12.79
CA GLU A 129 4.40 -7.41 -12.56
C GLU A 129 5.29 -6.83 -13.67
N GLN A 130 6.25 -7.63 -14.16
CA GLN A 130 7.11 -7.24 -15.28
C GLN A 130 6.34 -7.12 -16.58
N LYS A 131 5.40 -8.03 -16.82
CA LYS A 131 4.52 -8.00 -17.99
C LYS A 131 3.71 -6.69 -18.02
N VAL A 132 3.14 -6.28 -16.88
CA VAL A 132 2.44 -5.00 -16.79
C VAL A 132 3.38 -3.85 -17.18
N SER A 133 4.61 -3.82 -16.66
CA SER A 133 5.57 -2.77 -17.00
C SER A 133 5.97 -2.76 -18.49
N ALA A 134 6.07 -3.93 -19.13
CA ALA A 134 6.47 -4.06 -20.53
C ALA A 134 5.34 -3.76 -21.53
N GLU A 135 4.10 -4.10 -21.19
CA GLU A 135 2.92 -3.96 -22.05
C GLU A 135 2.11 -2.69 -21.77
N SER A 136 2.54 -1.87 -20.80
CA SER A 136 1.91 -0.60 -20.46
C SER A 136 1.92 0.39 -21.63
N SER A 137 0.83 1.12 -21.78
CA SER A 137 0.73 2.27 -22.67
C SER A 137 1.77 3.34 -22.32
N TYR A 138 2.07 4.23 -23.27
CA TYR A 138 3.02 5.33 -23.05
C TYR A 138 2.67 6.16 -21.81
N THR A 139 1.40 6.45 -21.59
CA THR A 139 0.92 7.24 -20.45
C THR A 139 1.21 6.53 -19.13
N VAL A 140 0.87 5.24 -19.02
CA VAL A 140 1.11 4.43 -17.81
C VAL A 140 2.60 4.26 -17.58
N SER A 141 3.34 3.89 -18.62
CA SER A 141 4.80 3.71 -18.55
C SER A 141 5.49 4.99 -18.09
N GLY A 142 5.06 6.15 -18.60
CA GLY A 142 5.54 7.46 -18.16
C GLY A 142 5.30 7.73 -16.67
N VAL A 143 4.17 7.28 -16.10
CA VAL A 143 3.90 7.40 -14.67
C VAL A 143 4.78 6.46 -13.86
N LEU A 144 4.85 5.19 -14.27
CA LEU A 144 5.56 4.18 -13.50
C LEU A 144 7.09 4.40 -13.53
N SER A 145 7.62 4.94 -14.63
CA SER A 145 9.05 5.24 -14.81
C SER A 145 9.48 6.57 -14.19
N SER A 146 8.56 7.52 -13.94
CA SER A 146 8.89 8.80 -13.28
C SER A 146 9.07 8.67 -11.77
N SER A 147 8.79 7.50 -11.21
CA SER A 147 8.96 7.25 -9.78
C SER A 147 10.43 7.19 -9.37
N ASN A 148 10.75 7.79 -8.23
CA ASN A 148 12.07 7.81 -7.60
C ASN A 148 12.39 6.52 -6.82
N PHE A 149 11.59 5.46 -6.91
CA PHE A 149 11.95 4.17 -6.34
C PHE A 149 13.16 3.60 -7.07
N LEU A 150 14.26 3.36 -6.34
CA LEU A 150 15.47 2.75 -6.88
C LEU A 150 15.24 1.30 -7.33
N THR A 151 14.34 0.58 -6.64
CA THR A 151 13.98 -0.80 -6.95
C THR A 151 12.47 -1.01 -6.84
N THR A 152 11.95 -1.87 -7.69
CA THR A 152 10.55 -2.30 -7.72
C THR A 152 10.30 -3.46 -6.77
N ARG A 153 9.04 -3.69 -6.42
CA ARG A 153 8.61 -4.86 -5.64
C ARG A 153 9.13 -6.17 -6.26
N SER A 154 8.89 -6.38 -7.56
CA SER A 154 9.39 -7.55 -8.28
C SER A 154 10.90 -7.72 -8.27
N GLU A 155 11.69 -6.65 -8.34
CA GLU A 155 13.16 -6.72 -8.26
C GLU A 155 13.64 -7.18 -6.90
N ASN A 156 13.11 -6.61 -5.81
CA ASN A 156 13.47 -7.04 -4.44
C ASN A 156 13.08 -8.50 -4.16
N LEU A 157 12.03 -8.98 -4.83
CA LEU A 157 11.58 -10.37 -4.77
C LEU A 157 12.43 -11.33 -5.61
N LYS A 158 13.13 -10.86 -6.65
CA LYS A 158 14.05 -11.72 -7.42
C LYS A 158 15.20 -12.25 -6.57
N GLU A 159 15.65 -11.47 -5.60
CA GLU A 159 16.71 -11.86 -4.67
C GLU A 159 16.36 -13.16 -3.91
N LEU A 160 15.08 -13.48 -3.73
CA LEU A 160 14.65 -14.75 -3.09
C LEU A 160 14.80 -15.98 -3.99
N LEU A 161 15.08 -15.77 -5.27
CA LEU A 161 15.32 -16.84 -6.25
C LEU A 161 16.82 -17.07 -6.47
N ASP A 162 17.68 -16.28 -5.84
CA ASP A 162 19.12 -16.45 -5.91
C ASP A 162 19.57 -17.70 -5.14
N GLU A 163 20.59 -18.38 -5.63
CA GLU A 163 21.10 -19.62 -5.04
C GLU A 163 22.10 -19.37 -3.91
N ASP A 164 22.59 -18.14 -3.78
CA ASP A 164 23.61 -17.74 -2.79
C ASP A 164 23.13 -17.83 -1.33
N GLU A 165 21.83 -17.63 -1.08
CA GLU A 165 21.23 -17.72 0.25
C GLU A 165 20.13 -18.78 0.30
N LYS A 166 20.21 -19.67 1.29
CA LYS A 166 19.19 -20.70 1.53
C LYS A 166 18.12 -20.17 2.46
N TYR A 167 16.86 -20.41 2.10
CA TYR A 167 15.70 -19.98 2.86
C TYR A 167 14.82 -21.16 3.27
N VAL A 168 14.26 -21.06 4.48
CA VAL A 168 13.12 -21.87 4.92
C VAL A 168 11.85 -21.06 4.66
N ILE A 169 10.87 -21.68 4.01
CA ILE A 169 9.60 -21.02 3.68
C ILE A 169 8.55 -21.38 4.71
N TYR A 170 7.94 -20.36 5.31
CA TYR A 170 6.85 -20.50 6.27
C TYR A 170 5.53 -20.06 5.66
N LYS A 171 4.44 -20.69 6.10
CA LYS A 171 3.08 -20.20 5.91
C LYS A 171 2.61 -19.56 7.20
N PHE A 172 2.12 -18.33 7.12
CA PHE A 172 1.51 -17.65 8.25
C PHE A 172 0.02 -18.01 8.33
N ASN A 173 -0.37 -18.77 9.36
CA ASN A 173 -1.77 -19.10 9.65
C ASN A 173 -2.37 -18.01 10.53
N LEU A 174 -3.15 -17.14 9.91
CA LEU A 174 -3.77 -15.99 10.58
C LEU A 174 -4.79 -16.42 11.64
N SER A 175 -4.68 -15.86 12.85
CA SER A 175 -5.66 -15.98 13.94
C SER A 175 -6.28 -14.64 14.34
N SER A 176 -5.62 -13.51 14.09
CA SER A 176 -6.22 -12.17 14.26
C SER A 176 -5.55 -11.14 13.36
N CYS A 177 -6.32 -10.13 12.97
CA CYS A 177 -5.86 -9.05 12.09
C CYS A 177 -6.25 -7.70 12.68
N MET A 178 -5.27 -6.79 12.76
CA MET A 178 -5.45 -5.44 13.23
C MET A 178 -4.96 -4.45 12.17
N PHE A 179 -5.82 -3.52 11.79
CA PHE A 179 -5.45 -2.35 11.01
C PHE A 179 -5.01 -1.23 11.93
N VAL A 180 -3.90 -0.59 11.61
CA VAL A 180 -3.42 0.60 12.31
C VAL A 180 -3.45 1.76 11.32
N ASP A 181 -4.25 2.78 11.61
CA ASP A 181 -4.37 3.92 10.73
C ASP A 181 -3.18 4.89 10.87
N GLY A 182 -3.20 5.96 10.06
CA GLY A 182 -2.10 6.93 10.04
C GLY A 182 -1.96 7.76 11.31
N TYR A 183 -2.94 7.76 12.21
CA TYR A 183 -2.89 8.45 13.50
C TYR A 183 -2.55 7.50 14.65
N GLY A 184 -2.34 6.21 14.35
CA GLY A 184 -2.01 5.19 15.33
C GLY A 184 -3.23 4.53 15.98
N CYS A 185 -4.46 4.84 15.55
CA CYS A 185 -5.63 4.15 16.05
C CYS A 185 -5.68 2.74 15.48
N THR A 186 -6.06 1.79 16.33
CA THR A 186 -6.15 0.38 16.01
C THR A 186 -7.59 -0.02 15.75
N HIS A 187 -7.78 -0.87 14.75
CA HIS A 187 -9.08 -1.38 14.32
C HIS A 187 -8.96 -2.89 14.15
N GLU A 188 -9.56 -3.65 15.06
CA GLU A 188 -9.65 -5.10 14.95
C GLU A 188 -10.59 -5.49 13.81
N ILE A 189 -10.23 -6.53 13.07
CA ILE A 189 -10.96 -6.98 11.89
C ILE A 189 -11.42 -8.40 12.10
N ASP A 190 -12.69 -8.64 11.77
CA ASP A 190 -13.25 -9.99 11.73
C ASP A 190 -12.48 -10.88 10.75
N LEU A 191 -12.23 -12.13 11.18
CA LEU A 191 -11.49 -13.08 10.36
C LEU A 191 -12.25 -13.50 9.09
N GLY A 192 -13.59 -13.59 9.15
CA GLY A 192 -14.41 -13.89 7.98
C GLY A 192 -14.30 -12.76 6.94
N ASP A 193 -14.29 -11.51 7.38
CA ASP A 193 -14.12 -10.35 6.50
C ASP A 193 -12.74 -10.35 5.81
N ILE A 194 -11.66 -10.63 6.54
CA ILE A 194 -10.31 -10.68 5.94
C ILE A 194 -10.14 -11.90 5.03
N GLU A 195 -10.80 -13.02 5.29
CA GLU A 195 -10.71 -14.21 4.43
C GLU A 195 -11.49 -14.06 3.12
N THR A 196 -12.63 -13.38 3.16
CA THR A 196 -13.49 -13.12 1.98
C THR A 196 -13.00 -11.93 1.14
N SER A 197 -12.26 -11.00 1.75
CA SER A 197 -11.69 -9.84 1.07
C SER A 197 -10.55 -10.18 0.12
N LYS A 198 -10.48 -9.44 -0.99
CA LYS A 198 -9.41 -9.53 -2.00
C LYS A 198 -8.62 -8.25 -2.07
N ALA A 199 -7.33 -8.37 -2.34
CA ALA A 199 -6.50 -7.22 -2.67
C ALA A 199 -6.86 -6.69 -4.05
N ASP A 200 -6.80 -5.38 -4.21
CA ASP A 200 -6.92 -4.72 -5.50
C ASP A 200 -5.75 -5.09 -6.40
N LEU A 201 -6.03 -5.21 -7.70
CA LEU A 201 -5.02 -5.47 -8.72
C LEU A 201 -4.02 -4.31 -8.86
N LEU A 202 -4.39 -3.12 -8.38
CA LEU A 202 -3.50 -1.96 -8.30
C LEU A 202 -2.49 -2.03 -7.16
N ALA A 203 -2.76 -2.82 -6.11
CA ALA A 203 -1.97 -2.78 -4.88
C ALA A 203 -0.46 -2.97 -5.11
N PRO A 204 0.00 -3.94 -5.93
CA PRO A 204 1.44 -4.13 -6.18
C PRO A 204 2.15 -2.93 -6.83
N LEU A 205 1.41 -2.08 -7.56
CA LEU A 205 1.93 -0.92 -8.27
C LEU A 205 1.64 0.41 -7.59
N SER A 206 0.78 0.40 -6.55
CA SER A 206 0.24 1.58 -5.89
C SER A 206 1.30 2.60 -5.49
N ALA A 207 2.38 2.17 -4.83
CA ALA A 207 3.45 3.08 -4.39
C ALA A 207 4.12 3.81 -5.56
N ARG A 208 4.42 3.10 -6.65
CA ARG A 208 5.03 3.68 -7.86
C ARG A 208 4.06 4.62 -8.58
N LEU A 209 2.79 4.26 -8.65
CA LEU A 209 1.75 5.12 -9.23
C LEU A 209 1.63 6.44 -8.47
N ILE A 210 1.50 6.36 -7.13
CA ILE A 210 1.40 7.53 -6.26
C ILE A 210 2.62 8.43 -6.43
N ASP A 211 3.83 7.86 -6.34
CA ASP A 211 5.06 8.64 -6.46
C ASP A 211 5.20 9.27 -7.85
N GLY A 212 5.02 8.50 -8.92
CA GLY A 212 5.14 8.98 -10.29
C GLY A 212 4.15 10.08 -10.64
N ILE A 213 2.92 10.03 -10.10
CA ILE A 213 1.94 11.12 -10.20
C ILE A 213 2.44 12.36 -9.45
N ASN A 214 2.92 12.19 -8.22
CA ASN A 214 3.40 13.30 -7.39
C ASN A 214 4.66 13.98 -7.93
N GLN A 215 5.50 13.29 -8.71
CA GLN A 215 6.65 13.90 -9.39
C GLN A 215 6.23 14.88 -10.50
N SER A 216 5.04 14.73 -11.08
CA SER A 216 4.56 15.62 -12.14
C SER A 216 3.94 16.89 -11.56
N GLN A 217 4.57 18.05 -11.79
CA GLN A 217 4.00 19.34 -11.40
C GLN A 217 2.64 19.60 -12.07
N ALA A 218 2.45 19.18 -13.32
CA ALA A 218 1.19 19.34 -14.02
C ALA A 218 0.06 18.55 -13.33
N ARG A 219 0.35 17.31 -12.92
CA ARG A 219 -0.63 16.48 -12.19
C ARG A 219 -0.89 17.01 -10.79
N ARG A 220 0.12 17.47 -10.04
CA ARG A 220 -0.11 18.12 -8.74
C ARG A 220 -1.02 19.35 -8.86
N ARG A 221 -0.84 20.16 -9.92
CA ARG A 221 -1.78 21.26 -10.23
C ARG A 221 -3.18 20.74 -10.53
N ALA A 222 -3.32 19.66 -11.30
CA ALA A 222 -4.63 19.05 -11.54
C ALA A 222 -5.29 18.54 -10.25
N LEU A 223 -4.54 17.96 -9.31
CA LEU A 223 -5.05 17.58 -7.98
C LEU A 223 -5.55 18.79 -7.17
N MET A 224 -4.91 19.96 -7.30
CA MET A 224 -5.43 21.20 -6.71
C MET A 224 -6.75 21.61 -7.35
N LEU A 225 -6.88 21.46 -8.68
CA LEU A 225 -8.16 21.70 -9.38
C LEU A 225 -9.24 20.70 -8.96
N PHE A 226 -8.89 19.45 -8.64
CA PHE A 226 -9.85 18.49 -8.07
C PHE A 226 -10.40 18.99 -6.74
N CYS A 227 -9.53 19.48 -5.86
CA CYS A 227 -9.92 20.06 -4.58
C CYS A 227 -10.87 21.25 -4.77
N PHE A 228 -10.56 22.12 -5.74
CA PHE A 228 -11.40 23.29 -6.04
C PHE A 228 -12.77 22.89 -6.61
N VAL A 229 -12.79 22.09 -7.68
CA VAL A 229 -14.01 21.76 -8.43
C VAL A 229 -14.92 20.82 -7.65
N TYR A 230 -14.38 19.75 -7.06
CA TYR A 230 -15.19 18.70 -6.44
C TYR A 230 -15.38 18.91 -4.93
N SER A 231 -14.48 19.62 -4.25
CA SER A 231 -14.54 19.82 -2.79
C SER A 231 -14.66 21.28 -2.35
N ARG A 232 -14.75 22.23 -3.30
CA ARG A 232 -14.81 23.68 -3.03
C ARG A 232 -13.67 24.16 -2.11
N ALA A 233 -12.51 23.51 -2.20
CA ALA A 233 -11.35 23.78 -1.38
C ALA A 233 -10.26 24.44 -2.24
N ASN A 234 -9.82 25.64 -1.84
CA ASN A 234 -8.73 26.35 -2.52
C ASN A 234 -7.38 25.87 -1.97
N ALA A 235 -6.84 24.82 -2.59
CA ALA A 235 -5.56 24.25 -2.20
C ALA A 235 -4.38 25.08 -2.75
N ARG A 236 -3.31 25.26 -1.96
CA ARG A 236 -2.02 25.82 -2.40
C ARG A 236 -1.05 24.77 -2.93
N ASP A 237 -1.19 23.54 -2.47
CA ASP A 237 -0.47 22.37 -2.96
C ASP A 237 -1.34 21.13 -2.74
N ALA A 238 -1.11 20.07 -3.51
CA ALA A 238 -1.83 18.82 -3.41
C ALA A 238 -0.94 17.65 -3.82
N MET A 239 -1.02 16.57 -3.06
CA MET A 239 -0.31 15.32 -3.34
C MET A 239 -1.28 14.15 -3.24
N MET A 240 -1.16 13.21 -4.17
CA MET A 240 -1.84 11.92 -4.07
C MET A 240 -1.27 11.15 -2.90
N LEU A 241 -2.13 10.63 -2.04
CA LEU A 241 -1.78 9.95 -0.80
C LEU A 241 -1.98 8.44 -0.89
N SER A 242 -3.07 8.01 -1.53
CA SER A 242 -3.43 6.60 -1.67
C SER A 242 -4.21 6.38 -2.97
N VAL A 243 -4.19 5.15 -3.49
CA VAL A 243 -4.98 4.72 -4.65
C VAL A 243 -5.61 3.38 -4.36
N ASP A 244 -6.81 3.17 -4.89
CA ASP A 244 -7.50 1.88 -4.88
C ASP A 244 -8.44 1.77 -6.09
N ARG A 245 -9.12 0.63 -6.23
CA ARG A 245 -10.00 0.41 -7.39
C ARG A 245 -11.18 1.38 -7.49
N LYS A 246 -11.54 2.09 -6.42
CA LYS A 246 -12.70 2.99 -6.38
C LYS A 246 -12.31 4.46 -6.50
N GLY A 247 -11.01 4.79 -6.48
CA GLY A 247 -10.55 6.17 -6.53
C GLY A 247 -9.19 6.36 -5.86
N PHE A 248 -8.99 7.54 -5.30
CA PHE A 248 -7.74 7.93 -4.68
C PHE A 248 -7.95 9.00 -3.61
N ASP A 249 -7.03 9.05 -2.66
CA ASP A 249 -6.98 10.07 -1.62
C ASP A 249 -5.95 11.13 -2.00
N VAL A 250 -6.24 12.40 -1.72
CA VAL A 250 -5.35 13.54 -1.91
C VAL A 250 -5.17 14.25 -0.59
N LEU A 251 -3.92 14.53 -0.25
CA LEU A 251 -3.55 15.42 0.83
C LEU A 251 -3.32 16.82 0.24
N ALA A 252 -4.17 17.78 0.61
CA ALA A 252 -4.14 19.13 0.06
C ALA A 252 -3.91 20.18 1.14
N MET A 253 -3.06 21.17 0.85
CA MET A 253 -2.75 22.28 1.73
C MET A 253 -3.79 23.38 1.55
N VAL A 254 -4.69 23.55 2.51
CA VAL A 254 -5.83 24.47 2.45
C VAL A 254 -5.75 25.53 3.56
N PRO A 255 -6.38 26.71 3.40
CA PRO A 255 -6.45 27.69 4.48
C PRO A 255 -7.10 27.10 5.73
N SER A 256 -6.47 27.32 6.88
CA SER A 256 -7.04 27.01 8.18
C SER A 256 -8.19 27.98 8.48
N PRO A 257 -9.24 27.55 9.21
CA PRO A 257 -10.23 28.48 9.75
C PRO A 257 -9.52 29.53 10.59
N VAL A 258 -9.87 30.81 10.39
CA VAL A 258 -9.19 31.96 11.02
C VAL A 258 -9.11 31.77 12.54
N MET A 259 -7.90 31.61 13.06
CA MET A 259 -7.65 31.81 14.50
C MET A 259 -7.65 33.31 14.79
N LYS A 260 -7.98 33.68 16.03
CA LYS A 260 -8.24 35.07 16.46
C LYS A 260 -7.12 36.09 16.18
N ASP A 261 -5.93 35.64 15.79
CA ASP A 261 -4.73 36.48 15.63
C ASP A 261 -4.40 36.87 14.18
N GLY A 262 -5.30 36.64 13.22
CA GLY A 262 -5.26 37.30 11.90
C GLY A 262 -4.19 36.80 10.92
N ILE A 263 -3.32 35.86 11.31
CA ILE A 263 -2.42 35.16 10.38
C ILE A 263 -3.15 33.90 9.88
N GLY A 264 -3.50 33.89 8.59
CA GLY A 264 -4.10 32.71 7.96
C GLY A 264 -3.09 31.58 7.85
N GLU A 265 -3.10 30.64 8.79
CA GLU A 265 -2.30 29.43 8.71
C GLU A 265 -2.84 28.49 7.61
N PHE A 266 -1.97 27.63 7.07
CA PHE A 266 -2.36 26.55 6.17
C PHE A 266 -2.32 25.22 6.92
N GLN A 267 -3.28 24.35 6.61
CA GLN A 267 -3.30 22.99 7.12
C GLN A 267 -3.40 21.98 5.98
N TRP A 268 -2.82 20.80 6.20
CA TRP A 268 -3.01 19.68 5.29
C TRP A 268 -4.30 18.96 5.63
N LYS A 269 -5.14 18.74 4.62
CA LYS A 269 -6.43 18.06 4.75
C LYS A 269 -6.56 16.98 3.68
N GLU A 270 -7.13 15.84 4.07
CA GLU A 270 -7.38 14.72 3.17
C GLU A 270 -8.74 14.84 2.49
N PHE A 271 -8.74 14.59 1.18
CA PHE A 271 -9.92 14.54 0.33
C PHE A 271 -9.95 13.21 -0.41
N ARG A 272 -11.13 12.59 -0.46
CA ARG A 272 -11.38 11.37 -1.23
C ARG A 272 -12.02 11.75 -2.55
N PHE A 273 -11.44 11.33 -3.66
CA PHE A 273 -12.06 11.42 -4.98
C PHE A 273 -12.36 10.02 -5.49
N THR A 274 -13.53 9.83 -6.08
CA THR A 274 -14.00 8.53 -6.57
C THR A 274 -14.11 8.51 -8.07
N PHE A 275 -13.76 7.36 -8.63
CA PHE A 275 -14.02 7.07 -10.03
C PHE A 275 -15.51 6.86 -10.29
N LYS A 276 -15.89 6.99 -11.57
CA LYS A 276 -17.27 6.72 -12.00
C LYS A 276 -17.59 5.23 -11.88
N GLU A 277 -16.59 4.38 -12.17
CA GLU A 277 -16.66 2.93 -12.17
C GLU A 277 -15.39 2.35 -11.53
N ASP A 278 -15.49 1.19 -10.88
CA ASP A 278 -14.34 0.49 -10.31
C ASP A 278 -13.31 0.18 -11.41
N VAL A 279 -12.04 0.51 -11.17
CA VAL A 279 -10.93 0.20 -12.09
C VAL A 279 -10.40 -1.20 -11.84
N THR A 280 -10.08 -1.91 -12.91
CA THR A 280 -9.62 -3.31 -12.86
C THR A 280 -8.12 -3.46 -13.04
N ASP A 281 -7.46 -2.42 -13.52
CA ASP A 281 -6.03 -2.44 -13.88
C ASP A 281 -5.46 -1.01 -13.91
N VAL A 282 -4.15 -0.92 -14.09
CA VAL A 282 -3.43 0.35 -14.10
C VAL A 282 -3.80 1.25 -15.30
N GLU A 283 -4.19 0.66 -16.43
CA GLU A 283 -4.60 1.41 -17.63
C GLU A 283 -5.93 2.12 -17.39
N SER A 284 -6.93 1.39 -16.88
CA SER A 284 -8.23 1.94 -16.52
C SER A 284 -8.13 2.99 -15.41
N PHE A 285 -7.21 2.83 -14.45
CA PHE A 285 -6.87 3.86 -13.48
C PHE A 285 -6.37 5.15 -14.16
N CYS A 286 -5.31 5.04 -14.97
CA CYS A 286 -4.72 6.23 -15.62
C CYS A 286 -5.69 6.89 -16.59
N ARG A 287 -6.49 6.12 -17.33
CA ARG A 287 -7.52 6.64 -18.22
C ARG A 287 -8.56 7.45 -17.46
N GLN A 288 -9.15 6.89 -16.39
CA GLN A 288 -10.15 7.64 -15.61
C GLN A 288 -9.55 8.85 -14.90
N LEU A 289 -8.29 8.77 -14.44
CA LEU A 289 -7.59 9.94 -13.88
C LEU A 289 -7.49 11.06 -14.92
N VAL A 290 -7.04 10.76 -16.15
CA VAL A 290 -6.93 11.75 -17.23
C VAL A 290 -8.31 12.33 -17.61
N GLU A 291 -9.34 11.50 -17.72
CA GLU A 291 -10.71 11.97 -17.96
C GLU A 291 -11.17 12.97 -16.88
N MET A 292 -10.87 12.70 -15.61
CA MET A 292 -11.14 13.63 -14.51
C MET A 292 -10.29 14.92 -14.60
N GLU A 293 -9.01 14.81 -14.99
CA GLU A 293 -8.12 15.97 -15.21
C GLU A 293 -8.68 16.90 -16.31
N GLU A 294 -9.12 16.35 -17.44
CA GLU A 294 -9.74 17.10 -18.53
C GLU A 294 -11.06 17.76 -18.09
N GLU A 295 -11.89 17.04 -17.33
CA GLU A 295 -13.15 17.55 -16.81
C GLU A 295 -12.96 18.80 -15.94
N VAL A 296 -12.02 18.75 -15.00
CA VAL A 296 -11.79 19.89 -14.09
C VAL A 296 -11.18 21.09 -14.80
N VAL A 297 -10.28 20.85 -15.76
CA VAL A 297 -9.70 21.93 -16.58
C VAL A 297 -10.81 22.63 -17.35
N LYS A 298 -11.68 21.87 -18.04
CA LYS A 298 -12.82 22.43 -18.78
C LYS A 298 -13.76 23.24 -17.89
N LYS A 299 -14.08 22.73 -16.68
CA LYS A 299 -14.93 23.45 -15.72
C LYS A 299 -14.29 24.76 -15.26
N VAL A 300 -12.99 24.75 -14.94
CA VAL A 300 -12.29 25.97 -14.52
C VAL A 300 -12.19 26.99 -15.64
N SER A 301 -11.88 26.57 -16.88
CA SER A 301 -11.87 27.46 -18.04
C SER A 301 -13.22 28.14 -18.24
N SER A 302 -14.33 27.41 -18.06
CA SER A 302 -15.68 27.98 -18.17
C SER A 302 -15.98 29.07 -17.12
N TYR A 303 -15.37 29.00 -15.93
CA TYR A 303 -15.52 30.04 -14.90
C TYR A 303 -14.66 31.28 -15.18
N SER A 304 -13.56 31.13 -15.91
CA SER A 304 -12.62 32.23 -16.19
C SER A 304 -13.00 33.11 -17.38
N GLY A 305 -14.02 32.73 -18.16
CA GLY A 305 -14.46 33.45 -19.35
C GLY A 305 -13.46 33.41 -20.52
N LEU A 306 -12.35 32.67 -20.39
CA LEU A 306 -11.39 32.38 -21.46
C LEU A 306 -11.89 31.17 -22.25
N ALA A 307 -12.74 31.44 -23.24
CA ALA A 307 -13.06 30.51 -24.33
C ALA A 307 -12.07 30.71 -25.48
#